data_AF-A0A5D2WIX1-F1
#
_entry.id   AF-A0A5D2WIX1-F1
#
_cell.length_a   1.000
_cell.length_b   1.000
_cell.length_c   1.000
_cell.angle_alpha   90.00
_cell.angle_beta   90.00
_cell.angle_gamma   90.00
#
_symmetry.space_group_name_H-M   'P 1'
#
loop_
_entity.id
_entity.type
_entity.pdbx_description
1 polymer ?
#
loop_
_entity_poly.entity_id
_entity_poly.type
_entity_poly.pdbx_seq_one_letter_code
_entity_poly.pdbx_strand_id
1 'polypeptide(L)'
;MDFVSGLPLTPIFFLFYNGYLAALSRAIRKGADVRGYFAWSLMDNFEWAGGYSSTFGLYYVDRLTMNRTPKLSAKWFQHFLANRSSARFNRQRFVNRTPKSGRVRKSKYIVIATTNANATDV
;
A
#
# COMPACT_ATOMS: atom_id res chain seq x y z
N MET A 1 11.48 1.68 15.08
CA MET A 1 10.78 0.57 15.77
C MET A 1 9.72 1.25 16.62
N ASP A 2 8.48 1.26 16.16
CA ASP A 2 7.43 2.03 16.85
C ASP A 2 6.76 1.11 17.87
N PHE A 3 7.18 1.24 19.13
CA PHE A 3 6.61 0.55 20.26
C PHE A 3 5.73 1.54 21.03
N VAL A 4 4.41 1.42 20.88
CA VAL A 4 3.43 2.04 21.78
C VAL A 4 2.39 0.98 22.14
N SER A 5 2.51 0.47 23.37
CA SER A 5 1.48 -0.18 24.21
C SER A 5 0.32 -0.92 23.52
N GLY A 6 0.43 -2.25 23.44
CA GLY A 6 -0.60 -3.21 23.86
C GLY A 6 -1.98 -3.25 23.17
N LEU A 7 -2.31 -2.35 22.27
CA LEU A 7 -3.53 -2.40 21.45
C LEU A 7 -3.21 -3.04 20.11
N PRO A 8 -4.18 -3.71 19.43
CA PRO A 8 -3.98 -4.13 18.06
C PRO A 8 -3.86 -2.86 17.20
N LEU A 9 -2.62 -2.37 17.06
CA LEU A 9 -2.22 -1.29 16.17
C LEU A 9 -2.40 -1.79 14.74
N THR A 10 -3.65 -1.86 14.29
CA THR A 10 -3.94 -1.60 12.88
C THR A 10 -3.53 -0.14 12.69
N PRO A 11 -2.33 0.10 12.14
CA PRO A 11 -1.58 1.29 12.46
C PRO A 11 -2.22 2.48 11.76
N ILE A 12 -2.16 3.68 12.34
CA ILE A 12 -2.61 4.96 11.75
C ILE A 12 -2.25 5.08 10.26
N PHE A 13 -1.10 4.53 9.86
CA PHE A 13 -0.64 4.42 8.49
C PHE A 13 -1.59 3.63 7.55
N PHE A 14 -2.17 2.51 7.99
CA PHE A 14 -3.16 1.77 7.21
C PHE A 14 -4.38 2.64 6.90
N LEU A 15 -4.91 3.33 7.92
CA LEU A 15 -6.07 4.21 7.76
C LEU A 15 -5.76 5.36 6.81
N PHE A 16 -4.56 5.95 6.93
CA PHE A 16 -4.07 6.99 6.04
C PHE A 16 -4.06 6.51 4.57
N TYR A 17 -3.27 5.48 4.25
CA TYR A 17 -3.12 5.05 2.85
C TYR A 17 -4.42 4.49 2.28
N ASN A 18 -5.17 3.69 3.04
CA ASN A 18 -6.44 3.16 2.58
C ASN A 18 -7.46 4.28 2.29
N GLY A 19 -7.52 5.31 3.14
CA GLY A 19 -8.37 6.47 2.94
C GLY A 19 -8.04 7.24 1.67
N TYR A 20 -6.76 7.59 1.47
CA TYR A 20 -6.31 8.34 0.28
C TYR A 20 -6.45 7.53 -1.00
N LEU A 21 -6.12 6.23 -1.00
CA LEU A 21 -6.27 5.37 -2.17
C LEU A 21 -7.76 5.15 -2.51
N ALA A 22 -8.64 5.05 -1.52
CA ALA A 22 -10.08 5.00 -1.75
C ALA A 22 -10.62 6.31 -2.34
N ALA A 23 -10.11 7.47 -1.90
CA ALA A 23 -10.46 8.77 -2.47
C ALA A 23 -9.95 8.90 -3.92
N LEU A 24 -8.70 8.51 -4.19
CA LEU A 24 -8.13 8.47 -5.53
C LEU A 24 -8.95 7.60 -6.47
N SER A 25 -9.32 6.41 -5.99
CA SER A 25 -10.21 5.48 -6.71
C SER A 25 -11.56 6.10 -7.05
N ARG A 26 -12.15 6.90 -6.14
CA ARG A 26 -13.38 7.65 -6.42
C ARG A 26 -13.17 8.74 -7.47
N ALA A 27 -12.06 9.46 -7.43
CA ALA A 27 -11.74 10.51 -8.41
C ALA A 27 -11.59 9.93 -9.82
N ILE A 28 -10.87 8.81 -9.97
CA ILE A 28 -10.74 8.08 -11.23
C ILE A 28 -12.11 7.66 -11.78
N ARG A 29 -12.99 7.12 -10.91
CA ARG A 29 -14.36 6.75 -11.32
C ARG A 29 -15.22 7.94 -11.75
N LYS A 30 -14.88 9.16 -11.32
CA LYS A 30 -15.56 10.40 -11.72
C LYS A 30 -14.94 11.04 -12.97
N GLY A 31 -13.96 10.41 -13.61
CA GLY A 31 -13.37 10.85 -14.88
C GLY A 31 -12.01 11.54 -14.75
N ALA A 32 -11.39 11.57 -13.57
CA ALA A 32 -10.03 12.08 -13.44
C ALA A 32 -9.04 11.13 -14.13
N ASP A 33 -8.19 11.67 -15.01
CA ASP A 33 -7.11 10.91 -15.66
C ASP A 33 -5.89 10.80 -14.73
N VAL A 34 -5.84 9.70 -13.96
CA VAL A 34 -4.74 9.41 -13.03
C VAL A 34 -3.93 8.23 -13.55
N ARG A 35 -2.64 8.45 -13.76
CA ARG A 35 -1.71 7.44 -14.30
C ARG A 35 -0.81 6.78 -13.26
N GLY A 36 -0.74 7.34 -12.05
CA GLY A 36 0.13 6.82 -10.99
C GLY A 36 -0.13 7.47 -9.62
N TYR A 37 0.47 6.87 -8.59
CA TYR A 37 0.44 7.36 -7.22
C TYR A 37 1.83 7.19 -6.61
N PHE A 38 2.39 8.26 -6.07
CA PHE A 38 3.68 8.26 -5.38
C PHE A 38 3.46 8.46 -3.89
N ALA A 39 3.97 7.52 -3.10
CA ALA A 39 3.95 7.64 -1.65
C ALA A 39 5.04 8.63 -1.20
N TRP A 40 4.64 9.72 -0.56
CA TRP A 40 5.57 10.56 0.17
C TRP A 40 5.81 9.96 1.57
N SER A 41 7.01 9.54 1.92
CA SER A 41 8.23 9.45 1.11
C SER A 41 8.73 8.00 1.05
N LEU A 42 9.67 7.72 0.16
CA LEU A 42 10.34 6.41 0.16
C LEU A 42 11.06 6.19 1.50
N MET A 43 11.79 7.18 1.98
CA MET A 43 12.60 7.11 3.20
C MET A 43 12.44 8.37 4.03
N ASP A 44 12.68 8.24 5.34
CA ASP A 44 12.68 9.39 6.24
C ASP A 44 13.70 10.42 5.77
N ASN A 45 13.27 11.68 5.71
CA ASN A 45 14.03 12.78 5.18
C ASN A 45 13.96 13.98 6.15
N PHE A 46 14.58 15.08 5.74
CA PHE A 46 14.50 16.35 6.46
C PHE A 46 13.21 17.08 6.07
N GLU A 47 12.30 17.28 7.01
CA GLU A 47 11.02 17.93 6.77
C GLU A 47 11.07 19.42 7.12
N TRP A 48 11.95 20.17 6.45
CA TRP A 48 11.99 21.63 6.51
C TRP A 48 11.95 22.18 7.95
N ALA A 49 10.89 22.91 8.31
CA ALA A 49 10.70 23.47 9.64
C ALA A 49 10.56 22.40 10.76
N GLY A 50 10.12 21.20 10.42
CA GLY A 50 10.03 20.04 11.34
C GLY A 50 11.37 19.33 11.55
N GLY A 51 12.40 19.68 10.77
CA GLY A 51 13.69 19.03 10.84
C GLY A 51 13.58 17.51 10.65
N TYR A 52 14.32 16.74 11.45
CA TYR A 52 14.27 15.27 11.41
C TYR A 52 13.35 14.63 12.45
N SER A 53 12.52 15.42 13.12
CA SER A 53 11.58 14.91 14.12
C SER A 53 10.34 14.27 13.46
N SER A 54 9.96 14.76 12.28
CA SER A 54 8.87 14.21 11.49
C SER A 54 9.37 13.16 10.50
N THR A 55 8.75 11.98 10.53
CA THR A 55 9.18 10.83 9.73
C THR A 55 8.03 10.28 8.90
N PHE A 56 7.98 10.64 7.62
CA PHE A 56 6.94 10.20 6.67
C PHE A 56 7.35 8.99 5.82
N GLY A 57 8.61 8.59 5.88
CA GLY A 57 9.16 7.55 5.01
C GLY A 57 8.58 6.18 5.26
N LEU A 58 8.46 5.40 4.18
CA LEU A 58 8.23 3.95 4.26
C LEU A 58 9.42 3.23 4.92
N TYR A 59 10.62 3.77 4.76
CA TYR A 59 11.85 3.28 5.39
C TYR A 59 12.34 4.27 6.44
N TYR A 60 12.63 3.74 7.64
CA TYR A 60 13.38 4.46 8.65
C TYR A 60 14.86 4.52 8.23
N VAL A 61 15.49 5.68 8.42
CA VAL A 61 16.92 5.87 8.18
C VAL A 61 17.59 6.20 9.51
N ASP A 62 18.51 5.34 9.94
CA ASP A 62 19.43 5.67 11.01
C ASP A 62 20.46 6.67 10.46
N ARG A 63 20.47 7.89 10.99
CA ARG A 63 21.33 8.97 10.49
C ARG A 63 22.80 8.85 10.90
N LEU A 64 23.10 8.02 11.91
CA LEU A 64 24.49 7.79 12.33
C LEU A 64 25.15 6.73 11.47
N THR A 65 24.41 5.66 11.15
CA THR A 65 24.94 4.50 10.42
C THR A 65 24.51 4.47 8.95
N MET A 66 23.57 5.34 8.55
CA MET A 66 22.89 5.34 7.25
C MET A 66 22.16 4.03 6.93
N ASN A 67 21.88 3.22 7.95
CA ASN A 67 21.14 1.98 7.78
C ASN A 67 19.65 2.25 7.51
N ARG A 68 19.03 1.45 6.66
CA ARG A 68 17.61 1.58 6.28
C ARG A 68 16.81 0.40 6.80
N THR A 69 15.77 0.68 7.56
CA THR A 69 14.88 -0.34 8.13
C THR A 69 13.46 -0.16 7.60
N PRO A 70 12.87 -1.18 6.94
CA PRO A 70 11.50 -1.07 6.44
C PRO A 70 10.51 -0.96 7.61
N LYS A 71 9.65 0.06 7.58
CA LYS A 71 8.55 0.20 8.55
C LYS A 71 7.41 -0.76 8.22
N LEU A 72 6.46 -0.90 9.14
CA LEU A 72 5.23 -1.69 8.90
C LEU A 72 4.47 -1.21 7.66
N SER A 73 4.54 0.09 7.39
CA SER A 73 3.96 0.71 6.20
C SER A 73 4.59 0.23 4.90
N ALA A 74 5.90 0.07 4.83
CA ALA A 74 6.57 -0.50 3.66
C ALA A 74 6.07 -1.92 3.37
N LYS A 75 5.97 -2.76 4.40
CA LYS A 75 5.44 -4.13 4.28
C LYS A 75 3.99 -4.12 3.81
N TRP A 76 3.17 -3.24 4.36
CA TRP A 76 1.78 -3.10 3.93
C TRP A 76 1.69 -2.66 2.46
N PHE A 77 2.45 -1.65 2.06
CA PHE A 77 2.46 -1.13 0.69
C PHE A 77 2.93 -2.20 -0.30
N GLN A 78 3.94 -3.00 0.07
CA GLN A 78 4.37 -4.17 -0.70
C GLN A 78 3.23 -5.19 -0.88
N HIS A 79 2.49 -5.51 0.19
CA HIS A 79 1.36 -6.43 0.13
C HIS A 79 0.21 -5.89 -0.73
N PHE A 80 -0.02 -4.57 -0.66
CA PHE A 80 -1.01 -3.87 -1.47
C PHE A 80 -0.66 -3.94 -2.96
N LEU A 81 0.58 -3.58 -3.33
CA LEU A 81 1.08 -3.64 -4.71
C LEU A 81 1.08 -5.07 -5.26
N ALA A 82 1.44 -6.05 -4.44
CA ALA A 82 1.42 -7.47 -4.83
C ALA A 82 0.00 -8.06 -4.96
N ASN A 83 -1.06 -7.24 -4.78
CA ASN A 83 -2.47 -7.66 -4.74
C ASN A 83 -2.74 -8.82 -3.75
N ARG A 84 -1.91 -8.95 -2.72
CA ARG A 84 -2.04 -10.00 -1.68
C ARG A 84 -3.06 -9.62 -0.60
N SER A 85 -3.46 -8.35 -0.56
CA SER A 85 -4.47 -7.79 0.34
C SER A 85 -5.90 -8.28 0.05
N SER A 86 -6.22 -8.64 -1.20
CA SER A 86 -7.55 -9.14 -1.62
C SER A 86 -7.63 -10.67 -1.71
N ALA A 87 -6.50 -11.35 -1.96
CA ALA A 87 -6.46 -12.80 -2.16
C ALA A 87 -6.61 -13.62 -0.86
N ARG A 88 -6.17 -13.10 0.30
CA ARG A 88 -6.24 -13.84 1.57
C ARG A 88 -7.60 -13.72 2.26
N PHE A 89 -8.31 -12.61 2.08
CA PHE A 89 -9.64 -12.40 2.71
C PHE A 89 -10.78 -13.12 1.98
N ASN A 90 -10.61 -13.45 0.69
CA ASN A 90 -11.61 -14.19 -0.09
C ASN A 90 -11.42 -15.72 -0.09
N ARG A 91 -10.24 -16.24 0.27
CA ARG A 91 -9.98 -17.69 0.20
C ARG A 91 -10.77 -18.51 1.25
N GLN A 92 -11.16 -17.91 2.37
CA GLN A 92 -11.88 -18.62 3.43
C GLN A 92 -13.42 -18.64 3.26
N ARG A 93 -14.00 -17.92 2.29
CA ARG A 93 -15.46 -17.87 2.08
C ARG A 93 -15.99 -18.66 0.88
N PHE A 94 -15.10 -19.24 0.07
CA PHE A 94 -15.46 -19.96 -1.16
C PHE A 94 -15.14 -21.46 -1.13
N VAL A 95 -15.16 -22.06 0.06
CA VAL A 95 -15.23 -23.53 0.18
C VAL A 95 -16.67 -23.83 0.59
N ASN A 96 -17.44 -24.48 -0.30
CA ASN A 96 -18.83 -24.97 -0.12
C ASN A 96 -19.97 -24.21 -0.82
N ARG A 97 -19.82 -23.77 -2.08
CA ARG A 97 -20.99 -23.54 -2.95
C ARG A 97 -20.75 -24.07 -4.36
N THR A 98 -21.54 -25.07 -4.74
CA THR A 98 -21.66 -25.59 -6.11
C THR A 98 -22.07 -24.48 -7.09
N PRO A 99 -21.55 -24.45 -8.34
CA PRO A 99 -21.81 -23.33 -9.24
C PRO A 99 -23.20 -23.49 -9.88
N LYS A 100 -24.09 -22.51 -9.66
CA LYS A 100 -25.25 -22.30 -10.55
C LYS A 100 -24.83 -21.43 -11.72
N SER A 101 -25.16 -21.90 -12.93
CA SER A 101 -25.03 -21.19 -14.20
C SER A 101 -25.64 -19.79 -14.10
N GLY A 102 -24.79 -18.77 -14.14
CA GLY A 102 -25.18 -17.37 -14.04
C GLY A 102 -24.03 -16.48 -14.48
N ARG A 103 -24.33 -15.54 -15.38
CA ARG A 103 -23.39 -14.60 -16.01
C ARG A 103 -22.52 -13.90 -14.97
N VAL A 104 -21.24 -14.26 -14.91
CA VAL A 104 -20.26 -13.67 -13.99
C VAL A 104 -20.09 -12.18 -14.33
N ARG A 105 -20.60 -11.30 -13.47
CA ARG A 105 -20.24 -9.88 -13.51
C ARG A 105 -18.76 -9.76 -13.17
N LYS A 106 -17.93 -9.44 -14.17
CA LYS A 106 -16.51 -9.11 -13.96
C LYS A 106 -16.42 -8.01 -12.88
N SER A 107 -15.86 -8.36 -11.74
CA SER A 107 -15.55 -7.41 -10.67
C SER A 107 -14.59 -6.37 -11.21
N LYS A 108 -14.95 -5.09 -11.10
CA LYS A 108 -14.12 -3.92 -11.44
C LYS A 108 -12.97 -3.81 -10.43
N TYR A 109 -11.98 -4.68 -10.52
CA TYR A 109 -10.72 -4.48 -9.81
C TYR A 109 -9.87 -3.48 -10.59
N ILE A 110 -9.37 -2.47 -9.90
CA ILE A 110 -8.33 -1.57 -10.41
C ILE A 110 -7.09 -2.43 -10.61
N VAL A 111 -6.65 -2.56 -11.85
CA VAL A 111 -5.36 -3.16 -12.19
C VAL A 111 -4.31 -2.12 -11.79
N ILE A 112 -3.64 -2.34 -10.67
CA ILE A 112 -2.39 -1.66 -10.37
C ILE A 112 -1.36 -2.39 -11.22
N ALA A 113 -0.96 -1.80 -12.33
CA ALA A 113 0.04 -2.39 -13.21
C ALA A 113 1.37 -2.44 -12.46
N THR A 114 1.77 -3.64 -12.03
CA THR A 114 3.17 -3.91 -11.71
C THR A 114 3.87 -4.06 -13.05
N THR A 115 4.68 -3.09 -13.46
CA THR A 115 5.61 -3.31 -14.55
C THR A 115 6.67 -4.28 -14.02
N ASN A 116 6.87 -5.40 -14.71
CA ASN A 116 8.07 -6.20 -14.49
C ASN A 116 9.20 -5.42 -15.13
N ALA A 117 9.97 -4.69 -14.32
CA ALA A 117 11.27 -4.22 -14.73
C ALA A 117 12.20 -5.45 -14.80
N ASN A 118 12.13 -6.19 -15.91
CA ASN A 118 13.25 -7.03 -16.31
C ASN A 118 14.34 -6.08 -16.82
N ALA A 119 15.24 -5.73 -15.91
CA ALA A 119 16.48 -5.03 -16.23
C ALA A 119 17.44 -6.01 -16.92
N THR A 120 17.22 -6.29 -18.20
CA THR A 120 18.23 -6.81 -19.14
C THR A 120 17.71 -6.55 -20.56
N ASP A 121 18.02 -5.37 -21.10
CA ASP A 121 18.17 -5.11 -22.52
C ASP A 121 18.92 -3.77 -22.65
N VAL A 122 20.26 -3.89 -22.62
CA VAL A 122 21.23 -2.96 -23.20
C VAL A 122 22.22 -3.78 -24.01
#